data_AF-A0A396U611-F1
#
_entry.id   AF-A0A396U611-F1
#
_cell.length_a   1.000
_cell.length_b   1.000
_cell.length_c   1.000
_cell.angle_alpha   90.00
_cell.angle_beta   90.00
_cell.angle_gamma   90.00
#
_symmetry.space_group_name_H-M   'P 1'
#
loop_
_entity.id
_entity.type
_entity.pdbx_description
1 polymer ?
#
loop_
_entity_poly.entity_id
_entity_poly.type
_entity_poly.pdbx_seq_one_letter_code
_entity_poly.pdbx_strand_id
1 'polypeptide(L)'
;MANAEISLTAHKINETYVKALEERVDCLESRNVFQDDVIEQLSEELAVHQSEITELKKQIQLVANRIKDSGQLSSDKEQIEPPPPHY
;
A
#
# COMPACT_ATOMS: atom_id res chain seq x y z
N MET A 1 14.76 -0.11 64.15
CA MET A 1 13.52 0.49 63.60
C MET A 1 13.80 1.20 62.28
N ALA A 2 14.75 2.14 62.20
CA ALA A 2 15.09 2.86 60.95
C ALA A 2 15.41 1.97 59.73
N ASN A 3 16.18 0.88 59.87
CA ASN A 3 16.54 0.02 58.73
C ASN A 3 15.33 -0.75 58.14
N ALA A 4 14.35 -1.09 58.97
CA ALA A 4 13.14 -1.78 58.52
C ALA A 4 12.22 -0.84 57.72
N GLU A 5 12.14 0.42 58.14
CA GLU A 5 11.37 1.46 57.45
C GLU A 5 11.99 1.83 56.10
N ILE A 6 13.32 1.92 56.01
CA ILE A 6 14.04 2.14 54.74
C ILE A 6 13.76 1.00 53.75
N SER A 7 13.85 -0.26 54.22
CA SER A 7 13.59 -1.42 53.37
C SER A 7 12.13 -1.48 52.87
N LEU A 8 11.17 -1.15 53.74
CA LEU A 8 9.75 -1.10 53.36
C LEU A 8 9.48 0.01 52.34
N THR A 9 10.13 1.16 52.50
CA THR A 9 10.02 2.30 51.57
C THR A 9 10.61 1.95 50.20
N ALA A 10 11.78 1.32 50.16
CA ALA A 10 12.40 0.85 48.92
C ALA A 10 11.53 -0.18 48.19
N HIS A 11 10.91 -1.12 48.91
CA HIS A 11 10.00 -2.09 48.33
C HIS A 11 8.78 -1.40 47.69
N LYS A 12 8.16 -0.45 48.40
CA LYS A 12 7.01 0.31 47.90
C LYS A 12 7.34 1.15 46.66
N ILE A 13 8.54 1.73 46.59
CA ILE A 13 9.01 2.45 45.40
C ILE A 13 9.15 1.49 44.21
N ASN A 14 9.73 0.31 44.44
CA ASN A 14 9.88 -0.71 43.41
C ASN A 14 8.51 -1.20 42.92
N GLU A 15 7.56 -1.48 43.81
CA GLU A 15 6.18 -1.83 43.44
C GLU A 15 5.51 -0.75 42.59
N THR A 16 5.70 0.52 42.95
CA THR A 16 5.16 1.66 42.19
C THR A 16 5.77 1.73 40.80
N TYR A 17 7.08 1.49 40.67
CA TYR A 17 7.78 1.50 39.40
C TYR A 17 7.37 0.33 38.50
N VAL A 18 7.25 -0.87 39.07
CA VAL A 18 6.76 -2.05 38.33
C VAL A 18 5.36 -1.80 37.82
N LYS A 19 4.46 -1.27 38.65
CA LYS A 19 3.10 -0.94 38.22
C LYS A 19 3.06 0.09 37.09
N ALA A 20 3.90 1.13 37.16
CA ALA A 20 4.00 2.12 36.09
C ALA A 20 4.54 1.53 34.78
N LEU A 21 5.42 0.52 34.85
CA LEU A 21 5.89 -0.20 33.68
C LEU A 21 4.81 -1.12 33.11
N GLU A 22 4.07 -1.84 33.94
CA GLU A 22 2.94 -2.68 33.52
C GLU A 22 1.88 -1.85 32.78
N GLU A 23 1.44 -0.72 33.35
CA GLU A 23 0.49 0.19 32.71
C GLU A 23 1.00 0.69 31.34
N ARG A 24 2.30 0.92 31.21
CA ARG A 24 2.91 1.34 29.95
C ARG A 24 2.98 0.20 28.94
N VAL A 25 3.25 -1.03 29.38
CA VAL A 25 3.24 -2.23 28.54
C VAL A 25 1.83 -2.49 28.02
N ASP A 26 0.82 -2.48 28.87
CA ASP A 26 -0.58 -2.69 28.49
C ASP A 26 -1.04 -1.67 27.43
N CYS A 27 -0.64 -0.41 27.60
CA CYS A 27 -0.92 0.65 26.63
C CYS A 27 -0.21 0.40 25.29
N LEU A 28 1.04 -0.07 25.32
CA LEU A 28 1.79 -0.40 24.11
C LEU A 28 1.22 -1.61 23.38
N GLU A 29 0.80 -2.65 24.11
CA GLU A 29 0.16 -3.84 23.55
C GLU A 29 -1.17 -3.47 22.87
N SER A 30 -2.02 -2.70 23.55
CA SER A 30 -3.28 -2.21 22.96
C SER A 30 -3.05 -1.41 21.68
N ARG A 31 -2.02 -0.54 21.67
CA ARG A 31 -1.63 0.22 20.49
C ARG A 31 -1.04 -0.64 19.38
N ASN A 32 -0.37 -1.74 19.73
CA ASN A 32 0.24 -2.64 18.77
C ASN A 32 -0.83 -3.44 18.02
N VAL A 33 -1.81 -4.00 18.75
CA VAL A 33 -2.96 -4.68 18.13
C VAL A 33 -3.71 -3.74 17.16
N PHE A 34 -3.99 -2.51 17.58
CA PHE A 34 -4.63 -1.55 16.68
C PHE A 34 -3.78 -1.22 15.44
N GLN A 35 -2.45 -1.19 15.57
CA GLN A 35 -1.57 -0.97 14.43
C GLN A 35 -1.58 -2.16 13.47
N ASP A 36 -1.63 -3.39 13.99
CA ASP A 36 -1.70 -4.59 13.15
C ASP A 36 -3.01 -4.61 12.33
N ASP A 37 -4.15 -4.29 12.96
CA ASP A 37 -5.44 -4.16 12.27
C ASP A 37 -5.40 -3.10 11.15
N VAL A 38 -4.75 -1.96 11.40
CA VAL A 38 -4.60 -0.89 10.42
C VAL A 38 -3.67 -1.31 9.27
N ILE A 39 -2.60 -2.04 9.56
CA ILE A 39 -1.68 -2.54 8.54
C ILE A 39 -2.38 -3.54 7.63
N GLU A 40 -3.20 -4.44 8.19
CA GLU A 40 -3.98 -5.40 7.41
C GLU A 40 -4.94 -4.67 6.46
N GLN A 41 -5.72 -3.70 6.96
CA GLN A 41 -6.62 -2.89 6.14
C GLN A 41 -5.88 -2.15 5.02
N LEU A 42 -4.73 -1.52 5.33
CA LEU A 42 -3.92 -0.83 4.32
C LEU A 42 -3.36 -1.79 3.26
N SER A 43 -3.00 -3.01 3.66
CA SER A 43 -2.51 -4.03 2.74
C SER A 43 -3.61 -4.50 1.78
N GLU A 44 -4.84 -4.68 2.28
CA GLU A 44 -5.99 -5.04 1.46
C GLU A 44 -6.31 -3.95 0.43
N GLU A 45 -6.42 -2.70 0.87
CA GLU A 45 -6.68 -1.55 -0.02
C GLU A 45 -5.57 -1.39 -1.08
N LEU A 46 -4.31 -1.60 -0.69
CA LEU A 46 -3.19 -1.55 -1.63
C LEU A 46 -3.30 -2.65 -2.71
N ALA A 47 -3.73 -3.86 -2.32
CA ALA A 47 -3.94 -4.95 -3.27
C ALA A 47 -5.06 -4.63 -4.27
N VAL A 48 -6.17 -4.04 -3.79
CA VAL A 48 -7.27 -3.57 -4.63
C VAL A 48 -6.77 -2.53 -5.65
N HIS A 49 -6.11 -1.47 -5.18
CA HIS A 49 -5.57 -0.44 -6.06
C HIS A 49 -4.53 -0.98 -7.06
N GLN A 50 -3.71 -1.96 -6.66
CA GLN A 50 -2.75 -2.58 -7.57
C GLN A 50 -3.45 -3.34 -8.71
N SER A 51 -4.59 -3.99 -8.42
CA SER A 51 -5.44 -4.62 -9.43
C SER A 51 -6.03 -3.59 -10.40
N GLU A 52 -6.62 -2.52 -9.87
CA GLU A 52 -7.22 -1.44 -10.66
C GLU A 52 -6.18 -0.77 -11.58
N ILE A 53 -4.99 -0.47 -11.07
CA ILE A 53 -3.88 0.09 -11.85
C ILE A 53 -3.45 -0.86 -12.98
N THR A 54 -3.43 -2.16 -12.71
CA THR A 54 -3.07 -3.17 -13.72
C THR A 54 -4.10 -3.22 -14.84
N GLU A 55 -5.39 -3.14 -14.49
CA GLU A 55 -6.46 -3.07 -15.46
C GLU A 55 -6.39 -1.80 -16.31
N LEU A 56 -6.21 -0.64 -15.67
CA LEU A 56 -6.06 0.65 -16.37
C LEU A 56 -4.86 0.63 -17.33
N LYS A 57 -3.71 0.08 -16.90
CA LYS A 57 -2.54 -0.07 -17.78
C LYS A 57 -2.86 -0.93 -19.00
N LYS A 58 -3.60 -2.02 -18.84
CA LYS A 58 -4.03 -2.88 -19.95
C LYS A 58 -4.95 -2.12 -20.91
N GLN A 59 -5.92 -1.37 -20.39
CA GLN A 59 -6.82 -0.56 -21.22
C GLN A 59 -6.06 0.51 -22.01
N ILE A 60 -5.11 1.21 -21.38
CA ILE A 60 -4.24 2.18 -22.05
C ILE A 60 -3.42 1.52 -23.16
N GLN A 61 -2.84 0.34 -22.91
CA GLN A 61 -2.09 -0.38 -23.93
C GLN A 61 -2.95 -0.76 -25.14
N LEU A 62 -4.19 -1.20 -24.90
CA LEU A 62 -5.13 -1.52 -25.97
C LEU A 62 -5.49 -0.29 -26.81
N VAL A 63 -5.72 0.86 -26.16
CA VAL A 63 -5.97 2.13 -26.86
C VAL A 63 -4.74 2.55 -27.67
N ALA A 64 -3.55 2.48 -27.09
CA ALA A 64 -2.31 2.81 -27.77
C ALA A 64 -2.07 1.92 -29.02
N ASN A 65 -2.35 0.62 -28.92
CA ASN A 65 -2.25 -0.31 -30.05
C ASN A 65 -3.25 0.05 -31.15
N ARG A 66 -4.53 0.31 -30.81
CA ARG A 66 -5.55 0.72 -31.80
C ARG A 66 -5.17 2.00 -32.54
N ILE A 67 -4.58 2.98 -31.85
CA ILE A 67 -4.12 4.23 -32.47
C ILE A 67 -2.98 3.95 -33.46
N LYS A 68 -2.01 3.09 -33.11
CA LYS A 68 -0.93 2.69 -34.02
C LYS A 68 -1.47 1.99 -35.26
N ASP A 69 -2.37 1.03 -35.08
CA ASP A 69 -2.96 0.26 -36.18
C ASP A 69 -3.76 1.17 -37.13
N SER A 70 -4.49 2.14 -36.58
CA SER A 70 -5.25 3.13 -37.36
C SER A 70 -4.34 4.11 -38.14
N GLY A 71 -3.20 4.47 -37.55
CA GLY A 71 -2.17 5.27 -38.22
C GLY A 71 -1.51 4.53 -39.40
N GLN A 72 -1.25 3.23 -39.25
CA GLN A 72 -0.68 2.40 -40.32
C GLN A 72 -1.66 2.19 -41.49
N LEU A 73 -2.95 1.95 -41.20
CA LEU A 73 -4.01 1.84 -42.21
C LEU A 73 -4.21 3.11 -43.06
N SER A 74 -3.75 4.26 -42.55
CA SER A 74 -3.82 5.55 -43.25
C SER A 74 -2.66 5.74 -44.24
N SER A 75 -1.46 5.22 -43.93
CA SER A 75 -0.28 5.34 -44.81
C SER A 75 -0.28 4.35 -45.99
N ASP A 76 -0.90 3.18 -45.87
CA ASP A 76 -0.91 2.18 -46.95
C ASP A 76 -1.91 2.48 -48.08
N LYS A 77 -2.79 3.48 -47.92
CA LYS A 77 -3.75 3.89 -48.98
C LYS A 77 -3.21 4.96 -49.95
N GLU A 78 -1.99 5.44 -49.76
CA GLU A 78 -1.36 6.42 -50.66
C GLU A 78 -0.45 5.78 -51.73
N GLN A 79 -0.54 4.46 -51.95
CA GLN A 79 -0.02 3.89 -53.21
C GLN A 79 -1.04 4.15 -54.32
N ILE A 80 -0.88 5.30 -54.97
CA ILE A 80 -1.58 5.68 -56.20
C ILE A 80 -1.30 4.61 -57.26
N GLU A 81 -2.28 3.73 -57.52
CA GLU A 81 -2.23 2.86 -58.70
C GLU A 81 -2.27 3.73 -59.96
N PRO A 82 -1.31 3.57 -60.90
CA PRO A 82 -1.32 4.31 -62.14
C PRO A 82 -2.57 3.95 -62.96
N PRO A 83 -3.19 4.93 -63.65
CA PRO A 83 -4.44 4.70 -64.38
C PRO A 83 -4.26 3.63 -65.46
N PRO A 84 -5.28 2.78 -65.69
CA PRO A 84 -5.15 1.62 -66.57
C PRO A 84 -4.88 2.03 -68.02
N PRO A 85 -4.04 1.28 -68.76
CA PRO A 85 -3.76 1.56 -70.16
C PRO A 85 -5.02 1.29 -70.98
N HIS A 86 -5.55 2.34 -71.61
CA HIS A 86 -6.63 2.22 -72.59
C HIS A 86 -6.05 1.70 -73.92
N TYR A 87 -6.38 0.45 -74.27
CA TYR A 87 -6.15 -0.15 -75.59
C TYR A 87 -7.32 0.12 -76.53
#